data_AF-A0A4U7DJI5-F1
#
_entry.id   AF-A0A4U7DJI5-F1
#
_cell.length_a   1.000
_cell.length_b   1.000
_cell.length_c   1.000
_cell.angle_alpha   90.00
_cell.angle_beta   90.00
_cell.angle_gamma   90.00
#
_symmetry.space_group_name_H-M   'P 1'
#
loop_
_entity.id
_entity.type
_entity.pdbx_description
1 polymer ?
#
loop_
_entity_poly.entity_id
_entity_poly.type
_entity_poly.pdbx_seq_one_letter_code
_entity_poly.pdbx_strand_id
1 'polypeptide(L)'
;MSENLNASADRSASAEETDSELSAFRQVVEWLANRNSFAIVGVFLALGLTADHFGVPEPADNILYLIGGVLPLVLATVSTTEDGYDHGLSNWARAKIIVSQLVFMITPWGLFTQLLQSGGTAVAYIRHRGRPPNRTRKTPTTKFSVPVEREWTVTNGGITKSTSHSWGLVSQRYAYDLVVTDDDGDTHEGNGQRLEDYYAFGEPVTAPADGTIVAVEDGPDRVAY
;
A
#
# COMPACT_ATOMS: atom_id res chain seq x y z
N MET A 1 -9.97 4.24 56.91
CA MET A 1 -10.02 5.27 55.84
C MET A 1 -8.72 5.34 55.03
N SER A 2 -7.55 5.13 55.63
CA SER A 2 -6.23 5.19 54.96
C SER A 2 -5.90 4.01 54.04
N GLU A 3 -6.35 2.79 54.33
CA GLU A 3 -6.06 1.61 53.50
C GLU A 3 -6.71 1.66 52.10
N ASN A 4 -7.90 2.27 51.97
CA ASN A 4 -8.57 2.40 50.68
C ASN A 4 -7.95 3.49 49.78
N LEU A 5 -7.25 4.48 50.35
CA LEU A 5 -6.58 5.53 49.57
C LEU A 5 -5.29 5.01 48.92
N ASN A 6 -4.52 4.19 49.63
CA ASN A 6 -3.31 3.55 49.06
C ASN A 6 -3.66 2.56 47.95
N ALA A 7 -4.71 1.74 48.11
CA ALA A 7 -5.14 0.79 47.09
C ALA A 7 -5.75 1.45 45.84
N SER A 8 -6.16 2.72 45.93
CA SER A 8 -6.63 3.51 44.79
C SER A 8 -5.47 4.18 44.06
N ALA A 9 -4.49 4.72 44.81
CA ALA A 9 -3.31 5.36 44.25
C ALA A 9 -2.38 4.35 43.54
N ASP A 10 -2.26 3.16 44.09
CA ASP A 10 -1.46 2.06 43.50
C ASP A 10 -2.11 1.52 42.22
N ARG A 11 -3.45 1.47 42.19
CA ARG A 11 -4.20 1.11 40.97
C ARG A 11 -4.09 2.18 39.89
N SER A 12 -4.17 3.46 40.24
CA SER A 12 -4.00 4.54 39.26
C SER A 12 -2.58 4.60 38.72
N ALA A 13 -1.56 4.43 39.58
CA ALA A 13 -0.16 4.39 39.15
C ALA A 13 0.13 3.18 38.24
N SER A 14 -0.38 1.98 38.59
CA SER A 14 -0.22 0.81 37.72
C SER A 14 -0.94 0.97 36.38
N ALA A 15 -2.09 1.65 36.37
CA ALA A 15 -2.84 1.91 35.15
C ALA A 15 -2.12 2.93 34.26
N GLU A 16 -1.55 3.99 34.84
CA GLU A 16 -0.72 4.98 34.13
C GLU A 16 0.56 4.36 33.57
N GLU A 17 1.24 3.50 34.33
CA GLU A 17 2.44 2.79 33.90
C GLU A 17 2.12 1.82 32.76
N THR A 18 1.05 1.03 32.89
CA THR A 18 0.59 0.10 31.84
C THR A 18 0.19 0.84 30.56
N ASP A 19 -0.51 1.96 30.67
CA ASP A 19 -0.90 2.78 29.52
C ASP A 19 0.32 3.42 28.83
N SER A 20 1.34 3.81 29.61
CA SER A 20 2.61 4.33 29.11
C SER A 20 3.43 3.26 28.37
N GLU A 21 3.48 2.02 28.88
CA GLU A 21 4.16 0.90 28.24
C GLU A 21 3.45 0.48 26.95
N LEU A 22 2.11 0.42 26.97
CA LEU A 22 1.30 0.14 25.79
C LEU A 22 1.50 1.23 24.71
N SER A 23 1.62 2.49 25.12
CA SER A 23 1.96 3.61 24.23
C SER A 23 3.35 3.48 23.62
N ALA A 24 4.37 3.16 24.43
CA ALA A 24 5.74 2.97 23.95
C ALA A 24 5.85 1.76 22.99
N PHE A 25 5.22 0.64 23.33
CA PHE A 25 5.16 -0.54 22.48
C PHE A 25 4.49 -0.24 21.14
N ARG A 26 3.35 0.46 21.16
CA ARG A 26 2.63 0.87 19.96
C ARG A 26 3.51 1.75 19.06
N GLN A 27 4.23 2.72 19.62
CA GLN A 27 5.16 3.57 18.87
C GLN A 27 6.26 2.76 18.19
N VAL A 28 6.81 1.74 18.86
CA VAL A 28 7.82 0.84 18.27
C VAL A 28 7.23 0.04 17.12
N VAL A 29 6.01 -0.49 17.28
CA VAL A 29 5.33 -1.26 16.23
C VAL A 29 5.01 -0.39 15.01
N GLU A 30 4.49 0.82 15.21
CA GLU A 30 4.22 1.78 14.12
C GLU A 30 5.53 2.19 13.43
N TRP A 31 6.59 2.45 14.20
CA TRP A 31 7.92 2.74 13.67
C TRP A 31 8.49 1.58 12.82
N LEU A 32 8.30 0.33 13.26
CA LEU A 32 8.69 -0.87 12.52
C LEU A 32 7.84 -1.06 11.26
N ALA A 33 6.53 -0.81 11.34
CA ALA A 33 5.61 -0.91 10.21
C ALA A 33 5.95 0.09 9.09
N ASN A 34 6.52 1.23 9.45
CA ASN A 34 7.07 2.23 8.51
C ASN A 34 8.39 1.83 7.84
N ARG A 35 8.99 0.70 8.20
CA ARG A 35 10.26 0.27 7.61
C ARG A 35 10.01 -0.55 6.35
N ASN A 36 10.97 -0.42 5.43
CA ASN A 36 11.00 -1.23 4.23
C ASN A 36 10.99 -2.73 4.60
N SER A 37 9.95 -3.44 4.19
CA SER A 37 9.76 -4.86 4.50
C SER A 37 10.94 -5.72 4.03
N PHE A 38 11.59 -5.40 2.91
CA PHE A 38 12.79 -6.09 2.46
C PHE A 38 13.99 -5.87 3.38
N ALA A 39 14.11 -4.71 4.01
CA ALA A 39 15.16 -4.46 4.99
C ALA A 39 14.94 -5.31 6.25
N ILE A 40 13.69 -5.44 6.72
CA ILE A 40 13.33 -6.32 7.84
C ILE A 40 13.67 -7.77 7.51
N VAL A 41 13.20 -8.28 6.37
CA VAL A 41 13.51 -9.64 5.89
C VAL A 41 15.03 -9.84 5.82
N GLY A 42 15.76 -8.87 5.25
CA GLY A 42 17.21 -8.94 5.10
C GLY A 42 17.96 -9.00 6.44
N VAL A 43 17.53 -8.24 7.45
CA VAL A 43 18.11 -8.28 8.80
C VAL A 43 17.90 -9.64 9.44
N PHE A 44 16.66 -10.17 9.43
CA PHE A 44 16.38 -11.47 10.03
C PHE A 44 17.04 -12.63 9.28
N LEU A 45 17.16 -12.54 7.95
CA LEU A 45 17.94 -13.49 7.15
C LEU A 45 19.41 -13.47 7.55
N ALA A 46 20.02 -12.28 7.71
CA ALA A 46 21.42 -12.16 8.12
C ALA A 46 21.64 -12.66 9.56
N LEU A 47 20.71 -12.37 10.47
CA LEU A 47 20.75 -12.87 11.85
C LEU A 47 20.64 -14.39 11.90
N GLY A 48 19.71 -14.99 11.13
CA GLY A 48 19.59 -16.44 11.01
C GLY A 48 20.88 -17.06 10.50
N LEU A 49 21.42 -16.57 9.38
CA LEU A 49 22.68 -17.09 8.81
C LEU A 49 23.86 -16.95 9.77
N THR A 50 23.88 -15.88 10.57
CA THR A 50 24.89 -15.65 11.61
C THR A 50 24.72 -16.63 12.77
N ALA A 51 23.48 -16.86 13.22
CA ALA A 51 23.16 -17.82 14.27
C ALA A 51 23.57 -19.25 13.86
N ASP A 52 23.26 -19.66 12.63
CA ASP A 52 23.68 -20.94 12.04
C ASP A 52 25.22 -21.03 12.04
N HIS A 53 25.90 -19.97 11.61
CA HIS A 53 27.36 -19.92 11.53
C HIS A 53 28.04 -20.09 12.90
N PHE A 54 27.45 -19.53 13.96
CA PHE A 54 27.95 -19.65 15.33
C PHE A 54 27.42 -20.90 16.07
N GLY A 55 26.68 -21.78 15.40
CA GLY A 55 26.19 -23.04 15.96
C GLY A 55 25.11 -22.84 17.02
N VAL A 56 24.29 -21.79 16.89
CA VAL A 56 23.06 -21.66 17.69
C VAL A 56 22.18 -22.88 17.40
N PRO A 57 21.71 -23.61 18.44
CA PRO A 57 20.99 -24.85 18.23
C PRO A 57 19.57 -24.60 17.70
N GLU A 58 19.13 -25.45 16.79
CA GLU A 58 17.73 -25.54 16.41
C GLU A 58 16.85 -25.78 17.66
N PRO A 59 15.69 -25.10 17.78
CA PRO A 59 15.01 -24.29 16.77
C PRO A 59 15.31 -22.78 16.83
N ALA A 60 16.29 -22.34 17.63
CA ALA A 60 16.45 -20.92 17.97
C ALA A 60 16.87 -20.06 16.76
N ASP A 61 17.68 -20.61 15.86
CA ASP A 61 18.02 -20.05 14.56
C ASP A 61 16.84 -20.01 13.57
N ASN A 62 16.08 -21.11 13.48
CA ASN A 62 14.89 -21.25 12.65
C ASN A 62 13.79 -20.23 13.00
N ILE A 63 13.70 -19.85 14.28
CA ILE A 63 12.81 -18.79 14.74
C ILE A 63 13.17 -17.45 14.08
N LEU A 64 14.45 -17.14 13.83
CA LEU A 64 14.84 -15.88 13.19
C LEU A 64 14.33 -15.82 11.74
N TYR A 65 14.45 -16.90 10.98
CA TYR A 65 13.89 -16.98 9.63
C TYR A 65 12.36 -16.89 9.63
N LEU A 66 11.71 -17.57 10.58
CA LEU A 66 10.25 -17.51 10.73
C LEU A 66 9.77 -16.09 11.04
N ILE A 67 10.43 -15.40 11.97
CA ILE A 67 10.14 -14.00 12.28
C ILE A 67 10.38 -13.14 11.03
N GLY A 68 11.48 -13.33 10.32
CA GLY A 68 11.77 -12.59 9.08
C GLY A 68 10.70 -12.74 8.00
N GLY A 69 10.05 -13.91 7.91
CA GLY A 69 8.95 -14.15 6.97
C GLY A 69 7.59 -13.65 7.44
N VAL A 70 7.26 -13.84 8.73
CA VAL A 70 5.93 -13.52 9.28
C VAL A 70 5.80 -12.07 9.72
N LEU A 71 6.84 -11.49 10.31
CA LEU A 71 6.80 -10.14 10.87
C LEU A 71 6.40 -9.07 9.83
N PRO A 72 6.93 -9.07 8.59
CA PRO A 72 6.49 -8.12 7.57
C PRO A 72 4.99 -8.24 7.23
N LEU A 73 4.45 -9.45 7.24
CA LEU A 73 3.02 -9.68 6.97
C LEU A 73 2.15 -9.13 8.10
N VAL A 74 2.59 -9.29 9.35
CA VAL A 74 1.91 -8.71 10.52
C VAL A 74 2.00 -7.19 10.51
N LEU A 75 3.18 -6.63 10.25
CA LEU A 75 3.41 -5.18 10.20
C LEU A 75 2.61 -4.52 9.08
N ALA A 76 2.41 -5.19 7.95
CA ALA A 76 1.53 -4.69 6.87
C ALA A 76 0.04 -4.57 7.26
N THR A 77 -0.38 -5.14 8.39
CA THR A 77 -1.74 -4.93 8.94
C THR A 77 -1.86 -3.72 9.87
N VAL A 78 -0.74 -3.10 10.24
CA VAL A 78 -0.69 -1.94 11.14
C VAL A 78 -0.95 -0.68 10.33
N SER A 79 -1.81 0.20 10.83
CA SER A 79 -2.01 1.54 10.26
C SER A 79 -0.78 2.40 10.53
N THR A 80 -0.16 2.92 9.48
CA THR A 80 0.86 3.98 9.56
C THR A 80 0.27 5.27 9.03
N THR A 81 0.77 6.41 9.52
CA THR A 81 0.36 7.75 9.08
C THR A 81 1.26 8.32 7.96
N GLU A 82 2.19 7.50 7.44
CA GLU A 82 3.27 7.95 6.53
C GLU A 82 2.76 8.48 5.19
N ASP A 83 1.63 7.95 4.72
CA ASP A 83 1.06 8.33 3.43
C ASP A 83 0.18 9.61 3.53
N GLY A 84 0.01 10.16 4.74
CA GLY A 84 -0.79 11.36 4.99
C GLY A 84 -2.31 11.14 4.97
N TYR A 85 -2.77 9.89 4.81
CA TYR A 85 -4.18 9.53 4.74
C TYR A 85 -4.59 8.65 5.93
N ASP A 86 -5.70 8.98 6.58
CA ASP A 86 -6.39 8.04 7.47
C ASP A 86 -7.11 7.00 6.59
N HIS A 87 -6.40 5.92 6.30
CA HIS A 87 -7.04 4.75 5.74
C HIS A 87 -7.96 4.19 6.84
N GLY A 88 -9.25 4.56 6.82
CA GLY A 88 -10.32 4.07 7.71
C GLY A 88 -10.56 2.55 7.70
N LEU A 89 -9.59 1.77 7.20
CA LEU A 89 -9.53 0.32 7.20
C LEU A 89 -8.99 -0.22 8.52
N SER A 90 -9.83 -0.97 9.23
CA SER A 90 -9.41 -1.73 10.42
C SER A 90 -8.29 -2.74 10.12
N ASN A 91 -7.46 -3.05 11.14
CA ASN A 91 -6.39 -4.04 11.04
C ASN A 91 -6.89 -5.41 10.54
N TRP A 92 -8.13 -5.79 10.88
CA TRP A 92 -8.73 -7.03 10.41
C TRP A 92 -9.08 -7.00 8.92
N ALA A 93 -9.56 -5.86 8.40
CA ALA A 93 -9.78 -5.70 6.96
C ALA A 93 -8.45 -5.81 6.20
N ARG A 94 -7.39 -5.20 6.71
CA ARG A 94 -6.03 -5.33 6.15
C ARG A 94 -5.53 -6.76 6.17
N ALA A 95 -5.71 -7.47 7.29
CA ALA A 95 -5.35 -8.89 7.41
C ALA A 95 -6.09 -9.75 6.38
N LYS A 96 -7.39 -9.52 6.17
CA LYS A 96 -8.17 -10.19 5.12
C LYS A 96 -7.61 -9.91 3.72
N ILE A 97 -7.23 -8.67 3.43
CA ILE A 97 -6.63 -8.30 2.14
C ILE A 97 -5.33 -9.07 1.93
N ILE A 98 -4.42 -9.06 2.92
CA ILE A 98 -3.14 -9.77 2.83
C ILE A 98 -3.36 -11.28 2.64
N VAL A 99 -4.21 -11.90 3.44
CA VAL A 99 -4.51 -13.33 3.30
C VAL A 99 -5.11 -13.63 1.92
N SER A 100 -6.02 -12.79 1.44
CA SER A 100 -6.63 -12.95 0.11
C SER A 100 -5.60 -12.82 -1.01
N GLN A 101 -4.65 -11.88 -0.89
CA GLN A 101 -3.53 -11.73 -1.82
C GLN A 101 -2.63 -12.96 -1.81
N LEU A 102 -2.25 -13.46 -0.64
CA LEU A 102 -1.41 -14.66 -0.52
C LEU A 102 -2.10 -15.91 -1.11
N VAL A 103 -3.39 -16.09 -0.84
CA VAL A 103 -4.17 -17.17 -1.44
C VAL A 103 -4.23 -17.00 -2.95
N PHE A 104 -4.48 -15.78 -3.45
CA PHE A 104 -4.51 -15.51 -4.88
C PHE A 104 -3.19 -15.85 -5.56
N MET A 105 -2.04 -15.52 -4.94
CA MET A 105 -0.71 -15.75 -5.49
C MET A 105 -0.42 -17.23 -5.81
N ILE A 106 -1.04 -18.17 -5.09
CA ILE A 106 -0.85 -19.61 -5.30
C ILE A 106 -1.94 -20.26 -6.15
N THR A 107 -2.99 -19.52 -6.52
CA THR A 107 -4.00 -20.04 -7.45
C THR A 107 -3.41 -20.21 -8.85
N PRO A 108 -3.87 -21.19 -9.65
CA PRO A 108 -3.44 -21.32 -11.04
C PRO A 108 -3.64 -20.04 -11.85
N TRP A 109 -4.75 -19.32 -11.62
CA TRP A 109 -5.03 -18.06 -12.29
C TRP A 109 -4.08 -16.94 -11.83
N GLY A 110 -3.84 -16.80 -10.53
CA GLY A 110 -2.90 -15.81 -10.00
C GLY A 110 -1.46 -16.06 -10.43
N LEU A 111 -1.02 -17.31 -10.52
CA LEU A 111 0.29 -17.66 -11.09
C LEU A 111 0.36 -17.27 -12.57
N PHE A 112 -0.70 -17.56 -13.33
CA PHE A 112 -0.77 -17.22 -14.74
C PHE A 112 -0.72 -15.69 -14.97
N THR A 113 -1.48 -14.89 -14.22
CA THR A 113 -1.47 -13.42 -14.36
C THR A 113 -0.12 -12.82 -13.98
N GLN A 114 0.55 -13.34 -12.94
CA GLN A 114 1.91 -12.93 -12.57
C GLN A 114 2.89 -13.21 -13.71
N LEU A 115 2.84 -14.39 -14.33
CA LEU A 115 3.67 -14.72 -15.49
C LEU A 115 3.41 -13.77 -16.68
N LEU A 116 2.15 -13.42 -16.94
CA LEU A 116 1.80 -12.46 -17.98
C LEU A 116 2.35 -11.06 -17.68
N GLN A 117 2.25 -10.58 -16.44
CA GLN A 117 2.76 -9.27 -16.03
C GLN A 117 4.29 -9.19 -16.13
N SER A 118 5.00 -10.20 -15.62
CA SER A 118 6.45 -10.29 -15.72
C SER A 118 6.90 -10.43 -17.18
N GLY A 119 6.22 -11.28 -17.94
CA GLY A 119 6.47 -11.49 -19.37
C GLY A 119 6.28 -10.22 -20.19
N GLY A 120 5.17 -9.50 -19.99
CA GLY A 120 4.90 -8.22 -20.66
C GLY A 120 5.97 -7.17 -20.34
N THR A 121 6.40 -7.08 -19.08
CA THR A 121 7.50 -6.21 -18.68
C THR A 121 8.80 -6.59 -19.36
N ALA A 122 9.16 -7.89 -19.37
CA ALA A 122 10.36 -8.39 -20.04
C ALA A 122 10.33 -8.11 -21.55
N VAL A 123 9.21 -8.36 -22.21
CA VAL A 123 9.01 -8.06 -23.64
C VAL A 123 9.21 -6.57 -23.93
N ALA A 124 8.69 -5.68 -23.07
CA ALA A 124 8.91 -4.25 -23.21
C ALA A 124 10.40 -3.88 -23.11
N TYR A 125 11.12 -4.46 -22.14
CA TYR A 125 12.56 -4.25 -22.00
C TYR A 125 13.36 -4.79 -23.20
N ILE A 126 13.03 -5.97 -23.72
CA ILE A 126 13.65 -6.56 -24.91
C ILE A 126 13.40 -5.69 -26.14
N ARG A 127 12.14 -5.30 -26.38
CA ARG A 127 11.72 -4.45 -27.51
C ARG A 127 12.47 -3.12 -27.53
N HIS A 128 12.72 -2.56 -26.36
CA HIS A 128 13.44 -1.29 -26.20
C HIS A 128 14.93 -1.46 -25.89
N ARG A 129 15.50 -2.66 -26.04
CA ARG A 129 16.94 -2.96 -25.82
C ARG A 129 17.47 -2.43 -24.48
N GLY A 130 16.71 -2.64 -23.41
CA GLY A 130 17.07 -2.18 -22.07
C GLY A 130 16.85 -0.68 -21.81
N ARG A 131 16.39 0.08 -22.81
CA ARG A 131 16.20 1.53 -22.73
C ARG A 131 14.74 1.91 -22.99
N PRO A 132 13.83 1.65 -22.05
CA PRO A 132 12.42 1.99 -22.22
C PRO A 132 12.25 3.49 -22.56
N PRO A 133 11.14 3.85 -23.23
CA PRO A 133 10.84 5.23 -23.59
C PRO A 133 10.93 6.15 -22.38
N ASN A 134 11.43 7.35 -22.60
CA ASN A 134 11.45 8.41 -21.59
C ASN A 134 11.17 9.76 -22.27
N ARG A 135 10.86 10.77 -21.45
CA ARG A 135 10.54 12.12 -21.93
C ARG A 135 11.59 12.78 -22.81
N THR A 136 12.87 12.36 -22.72
CA THR A 136 13.96 12.96 -23.50
C THR A 136 14.22 12.26 -24.84
N ARG A 137 13.83 10.99 -25.00
CA ARG A 137 14.07 10.20 -26.21
C ARG A 137 12.80 9.95 -27.03
N LYS A 138 11.63 10.18 -26.47
CA LYS A 138 10.34 9.91 -27.10
C LYS A 138 9.40 11.08 -26.87
N THR A 139 8.98 11.72 -27.95
CA THR A 139 7.86 12.66 -27.94
C THR A 139 6.61 11.89 -28.38
N PRO A 140 5.51 11.94 -27.61
CA PRO A 140 4.23 11.40 -28.05
C PRO A 140 3.80 12.05 -29.37
N THR A 141 3.28 11.25 -30.30
CA THR A 141 2.72 11.77 -31.56
C THR A 141 1.34 12.41 -31.33
N THR A 142 0.60 11.86 -30.37
CA THR A 142 -0.71 12.38 -29.95
C THR A 142 -0.53 13.41 -28.84
N LYS A 143 -1.19 14.56 -28.98
CA LYS A 143 -1.32 15.53 -27.89
C LYS A 143 -2.45 15.07 -26.99
N PHE A 144 -2.20 15.06 -25.69
CA PHE A 144 -3.20 14.71 -24.69
C PHE A 144 -3.63 15.96 -23.93
N SER A 145 -4.93 16.09 -23.68
CA SER A 145 -5.52 16.98 -22.67
C SER A 145 -5.62 16.24 -21.33
N VAL A 146 -5.73 17.02 -20.26
CA VAL A 146 -6.05 16.48 -18.94
C VAL A 146 -7.52 16.02 -18.97
N PRO A 147 -7.85 14.77 -18.60
CA PRO A 147 -9.18 14.19 -18.78
C PRO A 147 -10.20 14.63 -17.71
N VAL A 148 -10.07 15.82 -17.12
CA VAL A 148 -10.98 16.34 -16.09
C VAL A 148 -11.27 17.83 -16.34
N GLU A 149 -12.46 18.27 -15.96
CA GLU A 149 -12.94 19.63 -16.25
C GLU A 149 -12.75 20.61 -15.07
N ARG A 150 -12.48 20.09 -13.88
CA ARG A 150 -12.23 20.87 -12.66
C ARG A 150 -10.92 20.45 -12.00
N GLU A 151 -10.61 21.05 -10.86
CA GLU A 151 -9.42 20.71 -10.10
C GLU A 151 -9.53 19.30 -9.49
N TRP A 152 -8.46 18.52 -9.69
CA TRP A 152 -8.25 17.19 -9.13
C TRP A 152 -6.81 17.10 -8.64
N THR A 153 -6.62 16.38 -7.53
CA THR A 153 -5.33 16.15 -6.90
C THR A 153 -4.66 14.91 -7.49
N VAL A 154 -3.36 15.01 -7.77
CA VAL A 154 -2.53 13.86 -8.18
C VAL A 154 -1.94 13.24 -6.92
N THR A 155 -2.42 12.05 -6.53
CA THR A 155 -1.88 11.35 -5.35
C THR A 155 -0.64 10.53 -5.70
N ASN A 156 -0.64 9.90 -6.88
CA ASN A 156 0.54 9.26 -7.46
C ASN A 156 0.64 9.62 -8.94
N GLY A 157 1.86 9.80 -9.42
CA GLY A 157 2.12 10.02 -10.84
C GLY A 157 3.12 11.13 -11.06
N GLY A 158 3.58 11.25 -12.29
CA GLY A 158 4.55 12.26 -12.67
C GLY A 158 5.66 11.71 -13.55
N ILE A 159 6.67 12.55 -13.74
CA ILE A 159 7.73 12.31 -14.74
C ILE A 159 9.04 11.82 -14.11
N THR A 160 9.05 11.59 -12.80
CA THR A 160 10.21 11.10 -12.04
C THR A 160 9.85 9.85 -11.25
N LYS A 161 10.87 9.06 -10.89
CA LYS A 161 10.70 7.86 -10.07
C LYS A 161 10.13 8.17 -8.68
N SER A 162 10.45 9.33 -8.13
CA SER A 162 10.04 9.72 -6.78
C SER A 162 8.54 9.97 -6.63
N THR A 163 7.83 10.27 -7.73
CA THR A 163 6.40 10.59 -7.69
C THR A 163 5.53 9.45 -8.21
N SER A 164 6.11 8.34 -8.66
CA SER A 164 5.38 7.20 -9.21
C SER A 164 5.61 5.95 -8.38
N HIS A 165 4.54 5.40 -7.80
CA HIS A 165 4.60 4.14 -7.06
C HIS A 165 4.86 2.93 -8.00
N SER A 166 4.55 3.06 -9.30
CA SER A 166 4.62 1.99 -10.30
C SER A 166 5.78 2.11 -11.30
N TRP A 167 6.85 2.84 -10.95
CA TRP A 167 7.97 3.12 -11.88
C TRP A 167 8.65 1.87 -12.49
N GLY A 168 8.66 0.77 -11.75
CA GLY A 168 9.23 -0.52 -12.17
C GLY A 168 8.42 -1.20 -13.28
N LEU A 169 7.13 -0.93 -13.37
CA LEU A 169 6.22 -1.47 -14.38
C LEU A 169 6.24 -0.53 -15.59
N VAL A 170 6.85 -0.97 -16.70
CA VAL A 170 7.10 -0.10 -17.87
C VAL A 170 5.80 0.50 -18.43
N SER A 171 4.70 -0.24 -18.39
CA SER A 171 3.38 0.22 -18.85
C SER A 171 2.72 1.25 -17.93
N GLN A 172 3.09 1.30 -16.65
CA GLN A 172 2.46 2.15 -15.63
C GLN A 172 3.39 3.27 -15.13
N ARG A 173 4.63 3.35 -15.64
CA ARG A 173 5.66 4.29 -15.20
C ARG A 173 5.22 5.76 -15.16
N TYR A 174 4.35 6.15 -16.08
CA TYR A 174 3.85 7.51 -16.24
C TYR A 174 2.33 7.57 -15.99
N ALA A 175 1.76 6.59 -15.31
CA ALA A 175 0.37 6.62 -14.88
C ALA A 175 0.17 7.70 -13.81
N TYR A 176 -1.04 8.24 -13.76
CA TYR A 176 -1.48 9.22 -12.77
C TYR A 176 -2.73 8.69 -12.08
N ASP A 177 -2.72 8.72 -10.76
CA ASP A 177 -3.85 8.44 -9.89
C ASP A 177 -4.45 9.80 -9.51
N LEU A 178 -5.65 10.08 -10.02
CA LEU A 178 -6.36 11.33 -9.80
C LEU A 178 -7.45 11.12 -8.75
N VAL A 179 -7.51 12.03 -7.78
CA VAL A 179 -8.56 12.06 -6.75
C VAL A 179 -9.14 13.45 -6.65
N VAL A 180 -10.35 13.56 -6.11
CA VAL A 180 -10.93 14.84 -5.70
C VAL A 180 -10.82 14.91 -4.19
N THR A 181 -10.34 16.03 -3.68
CA THR A 181 -10.21 16.28 -2.25
C THR A 181 -10.96 17.53 -1.84
N ASP A 182 -11.40 17.57 -0.59
CA ASP A 182 -11.79 18.82 0.08
C ASP A 182 -10.56 19.64 0.52
N ASP A 183 -10.80 20.70 1.30
CA ASP A 183 -9.77 21.59 1.81
C ASP A 183 -8.84 20.92 2.86
N ASP A 184 -9.33 19.86 3.52
CA ASP A 184 -8.59 19.08 4.52
C ASP A 184 -7.80 17.91 3.88
N GLY A 185 -8.04 17.62 2.59
CA GLY A 185 -7.36 16.58 1.83
C GLY A 185 -8.12 15.25 1.76
N ASP A 186 -9.34 15.21 2.30
CA ASP A 186 -10.17 14.01 2.33
C ASP A 186 -10.83 13.76 0.97
N THR A 187 -10.94 12.48 0.58
CA THR A 187 -11.46 12.09 -0.75
C THR A 187 -12.96 11.79 -0.77
N HIS A 188 -13.60 11.79 0.39
CA HIS A 188 -15.00 11.46 0.57
C HIS A 188 -15.58 12.18 1.79
N GLU A 189 -16.90 12.38 1.80
CA GLU A 189 -17.64 12.79 2.99
C GLU A 189 -18.11 11.54 3.78
N GLY A 190 -18.26 11.66 5.10
CA GLY A 190 -18.79 10.56 5.91
C GLY A 190 -17.81 9.39 6.04
N ASN A 191 -18.29 8.15 5.86
CA ASN A 191 -17.51 6.94 6.14
C ASN A 191 -16.96 6.22 4.90
N GLY A 192 -17.19 6.76 3.70
CA GLY A 192 -16.66 6.22 2.44
C GLY A 192 -17.18 4.83 2.08
N GLN A 193 -18.32 4.40 2.63
CA GLN A 193 -18.87 3.07 2.37
C GLN A 193 -19.78 3.03 1.13
N ARG A 194 -20.19 4.19 0.62
CA ARG A 194 -21.02 4.32 -0.57
C ARG A 194 -20.25 5.04 -1.66
N LEU A 195 -20.57 4.73 -2.92
CA LEU A 195 -19.98 5.43 -4.07
C LEU A 195 -20.25 6.94 -4.00
N GLU A 196 -21.47 7.31 -3.62
CA GLU A 196 -21.87 8.72 -3.51
C GLU A 196 -21.14 9.51 -2.43
N ASP A 197 -20.44 8.84 -1.50
CA ASP A 197 -19.64 9.51 -0.49
C ASP A 197 -18.39 10.15 -1.09
N TYR A 198 -17.88 9.62 -2.21
CA TYR A 198 -16.63 10.07 -2.83
C TYR A 198 -16.84 11.30 -3.71
N TYR A 199 -16.03 12.34 -3.51
CA TYR A 199 -16.12 13.59 -4.27
C TYR A 199 -15.79 13.44 -5.77
N ALA A 200 -15.15 12.34 -6.16
CA ALA A 200 -14.89 12.01 -7.56
C ALA A 200 -16.07 11.32 -8.25
N PHE A 201 -17.03 10.78 -7.49
CA PHE A 201 -18.12 10.01 -8.05
C PHE A 201 -19.13 10.91 -8.77
N GLY A 202 -19.54 10.51 -9.97
CA GLY A 202 -20.46 11.28 -10.82
C GLY A 202 -19.81 12.44 -11.57
N GLU A 203 -18.52 12.69 -11.37
CA GLU A 203 -17.79 13.76 -12.06
C GLU A 203 -17.46 13.37 -13.50
N PRO A 204 -17.58 14.32 -14.46
CA PRO A 204 -17.27 14.04 -15.84
C PRO A 204 -15.77 13.80 -16.03
N VAL A 205 -15.44 12.66 -16.63
CA VAL A 205 -14.11 12.35 -17.15
C VAL A 205 -14.18 12.42 -18.67
N THR A 206 -13.30 13.23 -19.27
CA THR A 206 -13.27 13.45 -20.71
C THR A 206 -12.21 12.59 -21.39
N ALA A 207 -12.35 12.36 -22.69
CA ALA A 207 -11.32 11.67 -23.45
C ALA A 207 -10.03 12.52 -23.47
N PRO A 208 -8.86 11.95 -23.11
CA PRO A 208 -7.62 12.71 -23.08
C PRO A 208 -7.09 13.01 -24.49
N ALA A 209 -7.66 12.42 -25.55
CA ALA A 209 -7.34 12.70 -26.94
C ALA A 209 -8.50 12.29 -27.86
N ASP A 210 -8.50 12.78 -29.10
CA ASP A 210 -9.45 12.37 -30.12
C ASP A 210 -9.44 10.85 -30.35
N GLY A 211 -10.63 10.27 -30.49
CA GLY A 211 -10.78 8.84 -30.72
C GLY A 211 -12.22 8.46 -31.08
N THR A 212 -12.43 7.17 -31.35
CA THR A 212 -13.76 6.60 -31.58
C THR A 212 -14.06 5.62 -30.47
N ILE A 213 -15.20 5.81 -29.80
CA ILE A 213 -15.70 4.85 -28.83
C ILE A 213 -16.19 3.61 -29.60
N VAL A 214 -15.57 2.46 -29.35
CA VAL A 214 -15.88 1.19 -30.04
C VAL A 214 -16.64 0.19 -29.16
N ALA A 215 -16.59 0.37 -27.85
CA ALA A 215 -17.34 -0.40 -26.87
C ALA A 215 -17.53 0.43 -25.60
N VAL A 216 -18.64 0.21 -24.91
CA VAL A 216 -18.91 0.74 -23.57
C VAL A 216 -19.32 -0.48 -22.73
N GLU A 217 -18.67 -0.64 -21.60
CA GLU A 217 -18.99 -1.68 -20.61
C GLU A 217 -19.27 -0.99 -19.28
N ASP A 218 -20.47 -1.18 -18.75
CA ASP A 218 -20.81 -0.75 -17.39
C ASP A 218 -20.45 -1.88 -16.42
N GLY A 219 -19.62 -1.57 -15.42
CA GLY A 219 -19.23 -2.49 -14.36
C GLY A 219 -20.37 -2.81 -13.37
N PRO A 220 -20.15 -3.70 -12.39
CA PRO A 220 -21.18 -4.14 -11.44
C PRO A 220 -21.64 -3.10 -10.40
N ASP A 221 -21.36 -1.81 -10.59
CA ASP A 221 -21.73 -0.71 -9.68
C ASP A 221 -23.21 -0.36 -9.83
N ARG A 222 -24.08 -1.27 -9.41
CA ARG A 222 -25.53 -1.04 -9.35
C ARG A 222 -25.88 -0.25 -8.10
N VAL A 223 -26.17 1.04 -8.27
CA VAL A 223 -27.03 1.79 -7.35
C VAL A 223 -28.43 1.22 -7.53
N ALA A 224 -28.91 0.44 -6.55
CA ALA A 224 -30.31 0.05 -6.49
C ALA A 224 -31.13 1.31 -6.15
N TYR A 225 -31.83 1.85 -7.15
CA TYR A 225 -32.89 2.86 -6.97
C TYR A 225 -34.12 2.27 -6.27
#